data_AF-A0A6N3GG47-F1
#
_entry.id   AF-A0A6N3GG47-F1
#
_cell.length_a   1.000
_cell.length_b   1.000
_cell.length_c   1.000
_cell.angle_alpha   90.00
_cell.angle_beta   90.00
_cell.angle_gamma   90.00
#
_symmetry.space_group_name_H-M   'P 1'
#
loop_
_entity.id
_entity.type
_entity.pdbx_description
1 polymer ?
#
loop_
_entity_poly.entity_id
_entity_poly.type
_entity_poly.pdbx_seq_one_letter_code
_entity_poly.pdbx_strand_id
1 'polypeptide(L)'
;MNNSIEILGVYEDSFRINIYSINYFRMIGLIDVDIRYDYGIERVTLAFYRSSGTNSGKINGLWYPIVGIKIESGRFTEFTELINYVLTKTTNGDEVKKGWLAKSPFFYYHQKEDKIIKGFSSGKHYESLLRIGETLRDLYEEWEFEDMESLTPKSLNDAITSLEIYPNNKYSQRDNFERFIWDICNGR
;
A
#
# COMPACT_ATOMS: atom_id res chain seq x y z
N MET A 1 -22.92 1.03 -15.41
CA MET A 1 -22.24 2.23 -14.87
C MET A 1 -20.83 1.78 -14.53
N ASN A 2 -19.81 2.37 -15.16
CA ASN A 2 -18.42 2.05 -14.86
C ASN A 2 -18.06 2.69 -13.52
N ASN A 3 -18.24 1.94 -12.43
CA ASN A 3 -17.77 2.31 -11.09
C ASN A 3 -16.24 2.14 -11.04
N SER A 4 -15.51 2.97 -11.77
CA SER A 4 -14.05 2.91 -11.75
C SER A 4 -13.53 3.70 -10.56
N ILE A 5 -13.14 2.98 -9.51
CA ILE A 5 -12.19 3.52 -8.53
C ILE A 5 -10.90 3.86 -9.27
N GLU A 6 -10.39 5.07 -9.06
CA GLU A 6 -9.25 5.62 -9.81
C GLU A 6 -8.40 6.54 -8.92
N ILE A 7 -7.08 6.36 -8.93
CA ILE A 7 -6.14 7.28 -8.30
C ILE A 7 -5.95 8.50 -9.21
N LEU A 8 -6.16 9.70 -8.66
CA LEU A 8 -6.09 10.96 -9.41
C LEU A 8 -4.76 11.70 -9.25
N GLY A 9 -4.13 11.62 -8.07
CA GLY A 9 -2.93 12.38 -7.76
C GLY A 9 -2.37 12.07 -6.38
N VAL A 10 -1.18 12.61 -6.12
CA VAL A 10 -0.40 12.42 -4.89
C VAL A 10 -0.20 13.77 -4.21
N TYR A 11 -0.30 13.80 -2.88
CA TYR A 11 0.11 14.93 -2.06
C TYR A 11 1.57 14.73 -1.64
N GLU A 12 2.51 15.18 -2.46
CA GLU A 12 3.95 14.95 -2.27
C GLU A 12 4.45 15.47 -0.91
N ASP A 13 3.90 16.58 -0.44
CA ASP A 13 4.16 17.19 0.87
C ASP A 13 3.69 16.34 2.07
N SER A 14 2.89 15.30 1.84
CA SER A 14 2.43 14.37 2.88
C SER A 14 3.34 13.13 3.03
N PHE A 15 4.43 13.04 2.26
CA PHE A 15 5.29 11.88 2.27
C PHE A 15 6.06 11.76 3.58
N ARG A 16 5.77 10.68 4.31
CA ARG A 16 6.29 10.42 5.65
C ARG A 16 6.98 9.07 5.67
N ILE A 17 8.19 8.99 6.21
CA ILE A 17 8.98 7.74 6.19
C ILE A 17 9.60 7.40 7.54
N ASN A 18 10.00 6.14 7.69
CA ASN A 18 10.89 5.71 8.76
C ASN A 18 11.68 4.45 8.35
N ILE A 19 12.81 4.23 9.01
CA ILE A 19 13.60 3.00 8.89
C ILE A 19 12.85 1.88 9.61
N TYR A 20 12.38 0.90 8.83
CA TYR A 20 11.72 -0.27 9.37
C TYR A 20 12.72 -1.36 9.81
N SER A 21 13.79 -1.57 9.06
CA SER A 21 14.83 -2.54 9.41
C SER A 21 16.17 -2.17 8.80
N ILE A 22 17.24 -2.35 9.59
CA ILE A 22 18.63 -2.12 9.16
C ILE A 22 19.23 -3.41 8.59
N ASN A 23 18.92 -4.58 9.18
CA ASN A 23 19.45 -5.89 8.75
C ASN A 23 19.08 -6.24 7.30
N TYR A 24 17.86 -5.88 6.91
CA TYR A 24 17.44 -5.80 5.52
C TYR A 24 16.98 -4.37 5.32
N PHE A 25 17.86 -3.49 4.81
CA PHE A 25 17.53 -2.07 4.65
C PHE A 25 16.17 -1.90 3.99
N ARG A 26 15.20 -1.47 4.79
CA ARG A 26 13.79 -1.30 4.42
C ARG A 26 13.30 -0.02 5.04
N MET A 27 12.92 0.90 4.18
CA MET A 27 12.14 2.07 4.56
C MET A 27 10.67 1.73 4.38
N ILE A 28 9.83 2.22 5.28
CA ILE A 28 8.38 2.23 5.12
C ILE A 28 7.92 3.67 5.01
N GLY A 29 6.88 3.89 4.23
CA GLY A 29 6.40 5.22 3.95
C GLY A 29 4.88 5.27 3.88
N LEU A 30 4.33 6.42 4.24
CA LEU A 30 2.94 6.79 4.07
C LEU A 30 2.86 7.97 3.12
N ILE A 31 1.88 7.93 2.22
CA ILE A 31 1.61 9.01 1.27
C ILE A 31 0.11 9.16 1.11
N ASP A 32 -0.37 10.39 1.10
CA ASP A 32 -1.77 10.67 0.85
C ASP A 32 -2.01 10.83 -0.65
N VAL A 33 -3.11 10.28 -1.15
CA VAL A 33 -3.50 10.33 -2.55
C VAL A 33 -4.99 10.67 -2.68
N ASP A 34 -5.36 11.32 -3.78
CA ASP A 34 -6.76 11.47 -4.13
C ASP A 34 -7.25 10.22 -4.88
N ILE A 35 -8.32 9.61 -4.39
CA ILE A 35 -8.99 8.48 -5.03
C ILE A 35 -10.44 8.87 -5.36
N ARG A 36 -10.81 8.72 -6.63
CA ARG A 36 -12.18 8.82 -7.09
C ARG A 36 -12.92 7.52 -6.78
N TYR A 37 -14.06 7.64 -6.12
CA TYR A 37 -15.06 6.60 -5.92
C TYR A 37 -16.35 6.98 -6.64
N ASP A 38 -17.34 6.07 -6.61
CA ASP A 38 -18.68 6.32 -7.15
C ASP A 38 -19.46 7.42 -6.40
N TYR A 39 -19.03 7.76 -5.18
CA TYR A 39 -19.65 8.80 -4.34
C TYR A 39 -18.88 10.12 -4.25
N GLY A 40 -17.70 10.24 -4.87
CA GLY A 40 -16.87 11.44 -4.76
C GLY A 40 -15.38 11.16 -4.79
N ILE A 41 -14.58 12.20 -4.58
CA ILE A 41 -13.12 12.10 -4.43
C ILE A 41 -12.82 12.15 -2.94
N GLU A 42 -11.94 11.25 -2.48
CA GLU A 42 -11.51 11.17 -1.09
C GLU A 42 -9.98 11.17 -1.04
N ARG A 43 -9.43 11.83 -0.03
CA ARG A 43 -8.01 11.72 0.33
C ARG A 43 -7.79 10.43 1.12
N VAL A 44 -6.84 9.60 0.68
CA VAL A 44 -6.57 8.30 1.27
C VAL A 44 -5.08 8.14 1.51
N THR A 45 -4.70 7.77 2.73
CA THR A 45 -3.31 7.41 3.06
C THR A 45 -3.02 5.99 2.56
N LEU A 46 -1.97 5.84 1.75
CA LEU A 46 -1.45 4.56 1.28
C LEU A 46 -0.07 4.28 1.89
N ALA A 47 0.23 2.99 2.08
CA ALA A 47 1.51 2.56 2.62
C ALA A 47 2.40 1.93 1.53
N PHE A 48 3.69 2.25 1.58
CA PHE A 48 4.71 1.74 0.66
C PHE A 48 5.96 1.27 1.42
N TYR A 49 6.77 0.45 0.76
CA TYR A 49 8.11 0.13 1.23
C TYR A 49 9.16 0.31 0.14
N ARG A 50 10.34 0.81 0.50
CA ARG A 50 11.48 0.94 -0.41
C ARG A 50 12.15 -0.41 -0.62
N SER A 51 12.28 -0.85 -1.86
CA SER A 51 12.95 -2.12 -2.19
C SER A 51 14.46 -1.98 -2.21
N SER A 52 15.16 -3.00 -1.72
CA SER A 52 16.61 -3.17 -1.87
C SER A 52 17.03 -3.93 -3.14
N GLY A 53 16.08 -4.30 -4.02
CA GLY A 53 16.35 -4.98 -5.29
C GLY A 53 16.82 -6.43 -5.21
N THR A 54 16.92 -7.02 -4.01
CA THR A 54 17.59 -8.32 -3.83
C THR A 54 16.75 -9.55 -4.15
N ASN A 55 15.46 -9.43 -4.49
CA ASN A 55 14.58 -10.57 -4.78
C ASN A 55 13.45 -10.25 -5.77
N SER A 56 13.13 -11.23 -6.63
CA SER A 56 11.85 -11.33 -7.38
C SER A 56 11.63 -10.37 -8.55
N GLY A 57 12.67 -9.74 -9.10
CA GLY A 57 12.56 -8.79 -10.23
C GLY A 57 12.10 -7.39 -9.82
N LYS A 58 12.24 -7.04 -8.53
CA LYS A 58 11.98 -5.69 -8.03
C LYS A 58 13.17 -4.77 -8.28
N ILE A 59 12.89 -3.51 -8.57
CA ILE A 59 13.87 -2.48 -8.87
C ILE A 59 14.39 -1.93 -7.54
N ASN A 60 15.71 -1.86 -7.39
CA ASN A 60 16.35 -1.26 -6.22
C ASN A 60 15.98 0.22 -6.13
N GLY A 61 15.66 0.70 -4.92
CA GLY A 61 15.27 2.08 -4.65
C GLY A 61 13.82 2.42 -4.97
N LEU A 62 13.10 1.57 -5.72
CA LEU A 62 11.69 1.80 -6.03
C LEU A 62 10.79 1.46 -4.83
N TRP A 63 9.72 2.22 -4.66
CA TRP A 63 8.74 2.04 -3.60
C TRP A 63 7.56 1.20 -4.06
N TYR A 64 7.19 0.19 -3.27
CA TYR A 64 6.13 -0.76 -3.60
C TYR A 64 5.01 -0.70 -2.58
N PRO A 65 3.74 -0.75 -3.01
CA PRO A 65 2.61 -0.66 -2.10
C PRO A 65 2.49 -1.89 -1.18
N ILE A 66 1.98 -1.65 0.02
CA ILE A 66 1.66 -2.65 1.05
C ILE A 66 0.31 -2.31 1.68
N VAL A 67 -0.37 -3.31 2.21
CA VAL A 67 -1.62 -3.13 2.97
C VAL A 67 -1.43 -3.24 4.48
N GLY A 68 -0.17 -3.25 4.93
CA GLY A 68 0.22 -3.35 6.32
C GLY A 68 1.47 -4.19 6.54
N ILE A 69 1.84 -4.35 7.80
CA ILE A 69 3.01 -5.14 8.23
C ILE A 69 2.58 -6.05 9.36
N LYS A 70 2.95 -7.34 9.27
CA LYS A 70 2.62 -8.32 10.29
C LYS A 70 3.32 -7.98 11.62
N ILE A 71 2.58 -7.81 12.72
CA ILE A 71 3.11 -7.50 14.05
C ILE A 71 3.34 -8.77 14.89
N GLU A 72 2.54 -9.82 14.69
CA GLU A 72 2.72 -11.13 15.35
C GLU A 72 2.83 -12.29 14.36
N SER A 73 3.54 -13.38 14.69
CA SER A 73 3.59 -14.54 13.79
C SER A 73 2.27 -15.34 13.84
N GLY A 74 1.87 -15.93 12.71
CA GLY A 74 0.66 -16.76 12.59
C GLY A 74 -0.32 -16.21 11.54
N ARG A 75 -1.61 -16.51 11.73
CA ARG A 75 -2.69 -16.11 10.81
C ARG A 75 -2.93 -14.60 10.80
N PHE A 76 -3.62 -14.13 9.76
CA PHE A 76 -4.08 -12.74 9.64
C PHE A 76 -5.28 -12.49 10.55
N THR A 77 -5.05 -11.88 11.71
CA THR A 77 -6.10 -11.57 12.71
C THR A 77 -5.99 -10.16 13.29
N GLU A 78 -5.01 -9.37 12.85
CA GLU A 78 -4.59 -8.11 13.46
C GLU A 78 -4.91 -6.87 12.60
N PHE A 79 -5.28 -7.09 11.33
CA PHE A 79 -5.84 -6.04 10.49
C PHE A 79 -7.37 -6.02 10.67
N THR A 80 -8.07 -5.35 9.78
CA THR A 80 -9.54 -5.40 9.73
C THR A 80 -10.05 -6.71 9.15
N GLU A 81 -11.33 -7.03 9.36
CA GLU A 81 -11.94 -8.27 8.86
C GLU A 81 -11.77 -8.42 7.34
N LEU A 82 -11.98 -7.34 6.57
CA LEU A 82 -11.82 -7.33 5.12
C LEU A 82 -10.36 -7.56 4.70
N ILE A 83 -9.41 -6.85 5.32
CA ILE A 83 -7.99 -7.00 4.98
C ILE A 83 -7.48 -8.39 5.38
N ASN A 84 -7.88 -8.91 6.55
CA ASN A 84 -7.56 -10.27 6.97
C ASN A 84 -8.11 -11.31 5.98
N TYR A 85 -9.35 -11.14 5.52
CA TYR A 85 -9.96 -12.00 4.51
C TYR A 85 -9.18 -11.96 3.18
N VAL A 86 -8.91 -10.76 2.66
CA VAL A 86 -8.17 -10.57 1.41
C VAL A 86 -6.77 -11.19 1.51
N LEU A 87 -6.02 -10.90 2.57
CA LEU A 87 -4.67 -11.45 2.75
C LEU A 87 -4.67 -12.98 2.85
N THR A 88 -5.67 -13.57 3.52
CA THR A 88 -5.86 -15.02 3.60
C THR A 88 -6.15 -15.64 2.23
N LYS A 89 -6.91 -14.95 1.37
CA LYS A 89 -7.24 -15.43 0.01
C LYS A 89 -6.10 -15.25 -0.99
N THR A 90 -5.26 -14.25 -0.80
CA THR A 90 -4.23 -13.84 -1.75
C THR A 90 -2.83 -14.37 -1.42
N THR A 91 -2.62 -14.88 -0.20
CA THR A 91 -1.34 -15.44 0.25
C THR A 91 -1.35 -16.96 0.14
N ASN A 92 -0.31 -17.54 -0.49
CA ASN A 92 -0.11 -18.99 -0.49
C ASN A 92 0.35 -19.45 0.91
N GLY A 93 -0.61 -19.85 1.75
CA GLY A 93 -0.41 -20.26 3.14
C GLY A 93 -1.23 -19.39 4.11
N ASP A 94 -1.75 -20.00 5.16
CA ASP A 94 -2.58 -19.32 6.16
C ASP A 94 -1.77 -18.65 7.27
N GLU A 95 -0.46 -18.90 7.38
CA GLU A 95 0.42 -18.33 8.41
C GLU A 95 1.64 -17.60 7.84
N VAL A 96 1.94 -16.43 8.40
CA VAL A 96 3.12 -15.62 8.04
C VAL A 96 3.88 -15.18 9.30
N LYS A 97 5.18 -14.92 9.15
CA LYS A 97 6.03 -14.48 10.27
C LYS A 97 5.84 -13.01 10.58
N LYS A 98 6.10 -12.63 11.84
CA LYS A 98 6.27 -11.23 12.25
C LYS A 98 7.23 -10.49 11.32
N GLY A 99 6.86 -9.28 10.95
CA GLY A 99 7.58 -8.39 10.05
C GLY A 99 7.41 -8.68 8.57
N TRP A 100 6.49 -9.59 8.22
CA TRP A 100 6.12 -9.80 6.84
C TRP A 100 5.35 -8.59 6.29
N LEU A 101 5.80 -8.06 5.15
CA LEU A 101 5.17 -6.95 4.45
C LEU A 101 3.96 -7.47 3.67
N ALA A 102 2.76 -6.94 3.95
CA ALA A 102 1.51 -7.41 3.37
C ALA A 102 1.31 -6.89 1.94
N LYS A 103 1.91 -7.61 0.98
CA LYS A 103 1.96 -7.22 -0.44
C LYS A 103 1.14 -8.11 -1.39
N SER A 104 0.53 -9.18 -0.87
CA SER A 104 -0.21 -10.18 -1.67
C SER A 104 -1.34 -9.61 -2.55
N PRO A 105 -2.12 -8.59 -2.13
CA PRO A 105 -3.15 -7.98 -2.97
C PRO A 105 -2.60 -7.47 -4.30
N PHE A 106 -1.35 -7.01 -4.30
CA PHE A 106 -0.68 -6.44 -5.47
C PHE A 106 -0.09 -7.50 -6.43
N PHE A 107 -0.21 -8.78 -6.09
CA PHE A 107 0.15 -9.91 -6.95
C PHE A 107 -1.06 -10.77 -7.32
N TYR A 108 -2.25 -10.44 -6.81
CA TYR A 108 -3.43 -11.28 -6.90
C TYR A 108 -4.13 -11.10 -8.26
N TYR A 109 -3.55 -11.65 -9.33
CA TYR A 109 -4.25 -12.04 -10.56
C TYR A 109 -3.31 -12.82 -11.49
N HIS A 110 -3.88 -13.75 -12.25
CA HIS A 110 -3.17 -14.59 -13.23
C HIS A 110 -3.03 -13.88 -14.58
N GLN A 111 -2.08 -12.96 -14.73
CA GLN A 111 -1.66 -12.49 -16.04
C GLN A 111 -0.25 -13.01 -16.39
N LYS A 112 -0.15 -13.62 -17.57
CA LYS A 112 1.06 -14.14 -18.21
C LYS A 112 1.78 -13.03 -19.00
N GLU A 113 1.86 -11.83 -18.47
CA GLU A 113 2.54 -10.74 -19.18
C GLU A 113 3.94 -10.54 -18.63
N ASP A 114 4.93 -10.97 -19.41
CA ASP A 114 6.36 -10.82 -19.12
C ASP A 114 6.85 -9.35 -19.16
N LYS A 115 5.95 -8.37 -19.27
CA LYS A 115 6.27 -6.95 -19.51
C LYS A 115 5.99 -6.00 -18.33
N ILE A 116 5.41 -6.47 -17.22
CA ILE A 116 5.07 -5.61 -16.07
C ILE A 116 6.01 -5.79 -14.87
N ILE A 117 6.28 -4.70 -14.14
CA ILE A 117 7.07 -4.71 -12.91
C ILE A 117 6.21 -5.31 -11.79
N LYS A 118 6.62 -6.44 -11.22
CA LYS A 118 5.83 -7.12 -10.19
C LYS A 118 5.70 -6.29 -8.91
N GLY A 119 4.48 -6.17 -8.40
CA GLY A 119 4.19 -5.69 -7.04
C GLY A 119 3.43 -4.38 -6.92
N PHE A 120 2.77 -3.93 -7.99
CA PHE A 120 1.99 -2.69 -8.03
C PHE A 120 0.49 -2.89 -8.26
N SER A 121 -0.03 -4.11 -8.09
CA SER A 121 -1.32 -4.59 -8.60
C SER A 121 -1.26 -5.10 -10.03
N SER A 122 -2.24 -5.92 -10.36
CA SER A 122 -2.55 -6.39 -11.71
C SER A 122 -3.83 -5.68 -12.17
N GLY A 123 -3.84 -5.17 -13.40
CA GLY A 123 -5.01 -4.52 -13.98
C GLY A 123 -4.98 -3.00 -13.88
N LYS A 124 -6.16 -2.38 -13.76
CA LYS A 124 -6.36 -0.93 -13.98
C LYS A 124 -5.54 -0.01 -13.06
N HIS A 125 -5.14 -0.48 -11.88
CA HIS A 125 -4.38 0.31 -10.90
C HIS A 125 -2.86 0.24 -11.07
N TYR A 126 -2.37 -0.62 -11.95
CA TYR A 126 -0.93 -0.88 -12.09
C TYR A 126 -0.14 0.39 -12.39
N GLU A 127 -0.52 1.13 -13.44
CA GLU A 127 0.20 2.33 -13.87
C GLU A 127 0.18 3.42 -12.80
N SER A 128 -0.96 3.66 -12.16
CA SER A 128 -1.07 4.67 -11.11
C SER A 128 -0.24 4.32 -9.88
N LEU A 129 -0.26 3.06 -9.43
CA LEU A 129 0.54 2.61 -8.28
C LEU A 129 2.04 2.60 -8.60
N LEU A 130 2.43 2.24 -9.83
CA LEU A 130 3.82 2.34 -10.29
C LEU A 130 4.28 3.80 -10.27
N ARG A 131 3.48 4.72 -10.82
CA ARG A 131 3.80 6.14 -10.85
C ARG A 131 3.95 6.74 -9.44
N ILE A 132 3.12 6.33 -8.49
CA ILE A 132 3.32 6.70 -7.08
C ILE A 132 4.67 6.17 -6.60
N GLY A 133 4.98 4.91 -6.84
CA GLY A 133 6.26 4.30 -6.44
C GLY A 133 7.49 5.02 -6.99
N GLU A 134 7.41 5.50 -8.23
CA GLU A 134 8.45 6.33 -8.87
C GLU A 134 8.53 7.72 -8.26
N THR A 135 7.39 8.36 -8.01
CA THR A 135 7.31 9.67 -7.34
C THR A 135 7.95 9.61 -5.96
N LEU A 136 7.64 8.58 -5.15
CA LEU A 136 8.24 8.39 -3.83
C LEU A 136 9.75 8.11 -3.88
N ARG A 137 10.24 7.51 -4.97
CA ARG A 137 11.68 7.34 -5.17
C ARG A 137 12.32 8.71 -5.37
N ASP A 138 11.76 9.50 -6.27
CA ASP A 138 12.33 10.80 -6.63
C ASP A 138 12.32 11.74 -5.40
N LEU A 139 11.20 11.84 -4.67
CA LEU A 139 11.11 12.57 -3.40
C LEU A 139 12.14 12.12 -2.37
N TYR A 140 12.34 10.80 -2.23
CA TYR A 140 13.33 10.26 -1.29
C TYR A 140 14.77 10.65 -1.67
N GLU A 141 15.13 10.58 -2.95
CA GLU A 141 16.47 10.96 -3.41
C GLU A 141 16.71 12.47 -3.35
N GLU A 142 15.64 13.28 -3.43
CA GLU A 142 15.67 14.74 -3.29
C GLU A 142 15.56 15.22 -1.83
N TRP A 143 15.46 14.31 -0.86
CA TRP A 143 15.25 14.62 0.56
C TRP A 143 13.95 15.38 0.87
N GLU A 144 12.91 15.15 0.06
CA GLU A 144 11.58 15.74 0.21
C GLU A 144 10.63 14.78 0.95
N PHE A 145 10.83 14.65 2.26
CA PHE A 145 9.98 13.84 3.13
C PHE A 145 10.06 14.31 4.58
N GLU A 146 9.06 13.92 5.37
CA GLU A 146 9.10 14.00 6.83
C GLU A 146 9.62 12.67 7.41
N ASP A 147 10.68 12.74 8.21
CA ASP A 147 11.14 11.59 9.00
C ASP A 147 10.28 11.45 10.26
N MET A 148 9.59 10.31 10.38
CA MET A 148 8.70 10.01 11.48
C MET A 148 9.21 8.81 12.28
N GLU A 149 10.03 9.06 13.32
CA GLU A 149 10.50 7.99 14.22
C GLU A 149 9.36 7.15 14.82
N SER A 150 8.16 7.74 14.94
CA SER A 150 6.95 7.11 15.44
C SER A 150 6.26 6.17 14.44
N LEU A 151 6.69 6.13 13.17
CA LEU A 151 6.13 5.25 12.14
C LEU A 151 6.70 3.83 12.30
N THR A 152 6.09 3.08 13.19
CA THR A 152 6.32 1.65 13.46
C THR A 152 5.33 0.80 12.65
N PRO A 153 5.51 -0.54 12.58
CA PRO A 153 4.50 -1.43 11.98
C PRO A 153 3.09 -1.23 12.53
N LYS A 154 2.96 -1.03 13.84
CA LYS A 154 1.67 -0.83 14.49
C LYS A 154 1.04 0.50 14.07
N SER A 155 1.77 1.60 14.19
CA SER A 155 1.25 2.92 13.79
C SER A 155 1.00 3.04 12.28
N LEU A 156 1.75 2.34 11.44
CA LEU A 156 1.44 2.21 10.01
C LEU A 156 0.09 1.51 9.79
N ASN A 157 -0.13 0.36 10.44
CA ASN A 157 -1.39 -0.37 10.34
C ASN A 157 -2.56 0.48 10.89
N ASP A 158 -2.35 1.17 12.01
CA ASP A 158 -3.34 2.06 12.63
C ASP A 158 -3.65 3.26 11.70
N ALA A 159 -2.65 3.82 11.02
CA ALA A 159 -2.83 4.95 10.11
C ALA A 159 -3.68 4.56 8.89
N ILE A 160 -3.34 3.47 8.20
CA ILE A 160 -4.08 3.06 6.99
C ILE A 160 -5.48 2.50 7.31
N THR A 161 -5.73 2.06 8.55
CA THR A 161 -7.03 1.56 9.01
C THR A 161 -7.70 2.47 10.04
N SER A 162 -7.34 3.75 10.07
CA SER A 162 -7.91 4.73 10.99
C SER A 162 -9.40 4.94 10.74
N LEU A 163 -10.17 5.11 11.82
CA LEU A 163 -11.59 5.51 11.74
C LEU A 163 -11.78 7.03 11.59
N GLU A 164 -10.69 7.79 11.54
CA GLU A 164 -10.71 9.22 11.29
C GLU A 164 -11.25 9.53 9.89
N ILE A 165 -12.05 10.59 9.80
CA ILE A 165 -12.51 11.18 8.54
C ILE A 165 -11.64 12.41 8.29
N TYR A 166 -10.81 12.36 7.25
CA TYR A 166 -9.95 13.49 6.88
C TYR A 166 -10.78 14.70 6.42
N PRO A 167 -10.21 15.92 6.45
CA PRO A 167 -10.90 17.10 5.94
C PRO A 167 -11.41 16.87 4.51
N ASN A 168 -12.69 17.18 4.28
CA ASN A 168 -13.42 17.02 3.01
C ASN A 168 -13.71 15.58 2.58
N ASN A 169 -13.30 14.56 3.35
CA ASN A 169 -13.74 13.19 3.12
C ASN A 169 -15.18 12.99 3.60
N LYS A 170 -15.91 12.11 2.92
CA LYS A 170 -17.23 11.63 3.34
C LYS A 170 -17.14 10.39 4.22
N TYR A 171 -16.12 9.56 4.00
CA TYR A 171 -15.93 8.29 4.73
C TYR A 171 -14.59 8.27 5.45
N SER A 172 -14.45 7.32 6.39
CA SER A 172 -13.21 7.19 7.15
C SER A 172 -12.06 6.72 6.27
N GLN A 173 -10.83 6.98 6.71
CA GLN A 173 -9.62 6.44 6.10
C GLN A 173 -9.72 4.92 5.91
N ARG A 174 -10.22 4.19 6.91
CA ARG A 174 -10.47 2.73 6.82
C ARG A 174 -11.45 2.38 5.71
N ASP A 175 -12.62 3.03 5.67
CA ASP A 175 -13.66 2.69 4.69
C ASP A 175 -13.16 2.91 3.26
N ASN A 176 -12.49 4.03 3.02
CA ASN A 176 -11.90 4.35 1.72
C ASN A 176 -10.79 3.35 1.37
N PHE A 177 -9.86 3.12 2.29
CA PHE A 177 -8.75 2.18 2.09
C PHE A 177 -9.24 0.76 1.79
N GLU A 178 -10.19 0.23 2.57
CA GLU A 178 -10.74 -1.11 2.37
C GLU A 178 -11.47 -1.25 1.03
N ARG A 179 -12.25 -0.25 0.62
CA ARG A 179 -12.89 -0.23 -0.71
C ARG A 179 -11.85 -0.25 -1.82
N PHE A 180 -10.77 0.51 -1.68
CA PHE A 180 -9.66 0.49 -2.63
C PHE A 180 -8.97 -0.87 -2.69
N ILE A 181 -8.63 -1.49 -1.54
CA ILE A 181 -8.02 -2.82 -1.51
C ILE A 181 -8.97 -3.89 -2.08
N TRP A 182 -10.26 -3.80 -1.78
CA TRP A 182 -11.26 -4.70 -2.33
C TRP A 182 -11.32 -4.60 -3.86
N ASP A 183 -11.28 -3.39 -4.40
CA ASP A 183 -11.27 -3.15 -5.84
C ASP A 183 -9.94 -3.54 -6.51
N ILE A 184 -8.80 -3.46 -5.82
CA ILE A 184 -7.55 -4.08 -6.31
C ILE A 184 -7.72 -5.59 -6.47
N CYS A 185 -8.38 -6.25 -5.53
CA CYS A 185 -8.51 -7.71 -5.57
C CYS A 185 -9.63 -8.23 -6.48
N ASN A 186 -10.64 -7.41 -6.77
CA ASN A 186 -11.85 -7.83 -7.48
C ASN A 186 -12.17 -6.99 -8.74
N GLY A 187 -11.55 -5.82 -8.88
CA GLY A 187 -11.74 -4.90 -9.99
C GLY A 187 -11.16 -5.48 -11.27
N ARG A 188 -12.02 -5.63 -12.27
CA ARG A 188 -11.66 -6.00 -13.64
C ARG A 188 -11.39 -4.77 -14.47
#